data_AF-A0A6P5XDW5-F1
#
_entry.id   AF-A0A6P5XDW5-F1
#
_cell.length_a   1.000
_cell.length_b   1.000
_cell.length_c   1.000
_cell.angle_alpha   90.00
_cell.angle_beta   90.00
_cell.angle_gamma   90.00
#
_symmetry.space_group_name_H-M   'P 1'
#
loop_
_entity.id
_entity.type
_entity.pdbx_description
1 polymer ?
#
loop_
_entity_poly.entity_id
_entity_poly.type
_entity_poly.pdbx_seq_one_letter_code
_entity_poly.pdbx_strand_id
1 'polypeptide(L)'
;MHQTNKELEAAAKRNMDFAKLFLLLPILLSALSNLEYSTAQSFNCSSPIGCRALVGYITVNNTNLGAIQSLFNVKNLRNLLGANNLPLYTPRNHTIPAQQVIKVPINCVCYNNTGTSSGAPIYKVQAGDGLDHIATEVFSRLVQFRQIQAANGIPDPDLITPGQELKIPLPCSCDDVDGERVVHYAHMVKSGSSLEEIAREFGTDEETLAKINGIKAENELIANQPIDVPLKACNSSITTDSLDYPLLASNGTYVFTANGCVRCTCDAASNWTLNCEPSGNKPSKWDACPPMQCEGLSLGSSNTSGCNRSTCSYAGFNNSIIFTSLVQDSSCSTSSPSNDVSRISLNWDFLSILFLFSFHLFQ
;
A
#
# COMPACT_ATOMS: atom_id res chain seq x y z
N MET A 1 50.13 62.62 -11.73
CA MET A 1 50.28 61.54 -10.74
C MET A 1 49.00 61.15 -10.01
N HIS A 2 47.97 62.00 -9.92
CA HIS A 2 46.73 61.65 -9.20
C HIS A 2 45.70 60.86 -10.03
N GLN A 3 45.72 60.98 -11.36
CA GLN A 3 44.79 60.28 -12.27
C GLN A 3 45.15 58.79 -12.43
N THR A 4 46.44 58.46 -12.45
CA THR A 4 46.98 57.11 -12.69
C THR A 4 46.74 56.13 -11.54
N ASN A 5 46.63 56.61 -10.29
CA ASN A 5 46.36 55.73 -9.14
C ASN A 5 44.89 55.27 -9.07
N LYS A 6 43.94 56.09 -9.54
CA LYS A 6 42.50 55.71 -9.56
C LYS A 6 42.20 54.63 -10.59
N GLU A 7 42.89 54.61 -11.73
CA GLU A 7 42.71 53.58 -12.75
C GLU A 7 43.31 52.22 -12.31
N LEU A 8 44.41 52.24 -11.56
CA LEU A 8 45.02 51.04 -10.96
C LEU A 8 44.13 50.42 -9.86
N GLU A 9 43.51 51.24 -9.00
CA GLU A 9 42.57 50.75 -7.99
C GLU A 9 41.28 50.18 -8.62
N ALA A 10 40.77 50.80 -9.69
CA ALA A 10 39.59 50.31 -10.39
C ALA A 10 39.86 48.99 -11.16
N ALA A 11 41.07 48.79 -11.68
CA ALA A 11 41.50 47.54 -12.32
C ALA A 11 41.72 46.42 -11.29
N ALA A 12 42.32 46.72 -10.14
CA ALA A 12 42.52 45.76 -9.05
C ALA A 12 41.18 45.28 -8.45
N LYS A 13 40.20 46.18 -8.30
CA LYS A 13 38.87 45.84 -7.80
C LYS A 13 38.08 44.95 -8.78
N ARG A 14 38.18 45.23 -10.10
CA ARG A 14 37.57 44.40 -11.15
C ARG A 14 38.15 42.99 -11.22
N ASN A 15 39.47 42.85 -11.04
CA ASN A 15 40.13 41.54 -11.00
C ASN A 15 39.79 40.75 -9.72
N MET A 16 39.59 41.43 -8.58
CA MET A 16 39.20 40.79 -7.32
C MET A 16 37.74 40.29 -7.34
N ASP A 17 36.85 40.98 -8.06
CA ASP A 17 35.45 40.53 -8.24
C ASP A 17 35.34 39.36 -9.23
N PHE A 18 36.14 39.34 -10.31
CA PHE A 18 36.22 38.19 -11.22
C PHE A 18 36.82 36.94 -10.55
N ALA A 19 37.83 37.10 -9.68
CA ALA A 19 38.41 36.00 -8.92
C ALA A 19 37.42 35.40 -7.91
N LYS A 20 36.57 36.23 -7.28
CA LYS A 20 35.48 35.74 -6.42
C LYS A 20 34.40 34.99 -7.20
N LEU A 21 34.08 35.44 -8.42
CA LEU A 21 33.13 34.75 -9.30
C LEU A 21 33.66 33.37 -9.76
N PHE A 22 34.96 33.27 -10.04
CA PHE A 22 35.63 31.99 -10.36
C PHE A 22 35.78 31.04 -9.17
N LEU A 23 35.81 31.55 -7.94
CA LEU A 23 35.83 30.73 -6.72
C LEU A 23 34.44 30.23 -6.31
N LEU A 24 33.36 30.94 -6.68
CA LEU A 24 31.98 30.53 -6.39
C LEU A 24 31.45 29.50 -7.41
N LEU A 25 31.92 29.53 -8.66
CA LEU A 25 31.49 28.61 -9.71
C LEU A 25 31.78 27.11 -9.43
N PRO A 26 32.96 26.70 -8.91
CA PRO A 26 33.20 25.30 -8.55
C PRO A 26 32.46 24.87 -7.28
N ILE A 27 32.09 25.81 -6.39
CA ILE A 27 31.24 25.54 -5.21
C ILE A 27 29.78 25.33 -5.62
N LEU A 28 29.32 26.06 -6.64
CA LEU A 28 27.99 25.86 -7.24
C LEU A 28 27.94 24.58 -8.10
N LEU A 29 29.04 24.22 -8.78
CA LEU A 29 29.16 22.95 -9.53
C LEU A 29 29.28 21.73 -8.62
N SER A 30 29.95 21.83 -7.46
CA SER A 30 29.99 20.74 -6.47
C SER A 30 28.70 20.60 -5.67
N ALA A 31 27.86 21.64 -5.63
CA ALA A 31 26.49 21.55 -5.12
C ALA A 31 25.53 20.85 -6.10
N LEU A 32 25.90 20.70 -7.37
CA LEU A 32 25.11 19.99 -8.39
C LEU A 32 25.55 18.53 -8.59
N SER A 33 26.65 18.08 -7.97
CA SER A 33 27.20 16.73 -8.19
C SER A 33 26.60 15.62 -7.32
N ASN A 34 25.58 15.91 -6.48
CA ASN A 34 24.87 14.91 -5.68
C ASN A 34 23.34 15.01 -5.85
N LEU A 35 22.85 15.17 -7.08
CA LEU A 35 21.52 14.66 -7.38
C LEU A 35 21.63 13.13 -7.47
N GLU A 36 21.79 12.48 -6.33
CA GLU A 36 21.35 11.11 -6.18
C GLU A 36 19.85 11.14 -6.47
N TYR A 37 19.50 10.90 -7.73
CA TYR A 37 18.13 10.65 -8.13
C TYR A 37 17.72 9.42 -7.35
N SER A 38 17.06 9.64 -6.22
CA SER A 38 16.62 8.55 -5.38
C SER A 38 15.75 7.64 -6.24
N THR A 39 16.21 6.42 -6.40
CA THR A 39 15.47 5.41 -7.12
C THR A 39 14.23 5.09 -6.28
N ALA A 40 13.04 5.48 -6.73
CA ALA A 40 11.80 4.87 -6.23
C ALA A 40 11.97 3.35 -6.20
N GLN A 41 11.81 2.82 -5.01
CA GLN A 41 12.24 1.48 -4.68
C GLN A 41 11.33 0.45 -5.35
N SER A 42 11.91 -0.48 -6.11
CA SER A 42 11.19 -1.67 -6.53
C SER A 42 10.93 -2.55 -5.31
N PHE A 43 9.69 -3.01 -5.13
CA PHE A 43 9.35 -3.87 -4.00
C PHE A 43 9.93 -5.26 -4.22
N ASN A 44 10.56 -5.81 -3.20
CA ASN A 44 11.05 -7.18 -3.22
C ASN A 44 9.86 -8.13 -3.37
N CYS A 45 9.94 -9.04 -4.32
CA CYS A 45 8.96 -10.10 -4.45
C CYS A 45 9.55 -11.36 -5.08
N SER A 46 9.37 -12.49 -4.42
CA SER A 46 9.87 -13.81 -4.79
C SER A 46 8.77 -14.85 -5.00
N SER A 47 7.52 -14.51 -4.68
CA SER A 47 6.37 -15.41 -4.75
C SER A 47 6.15 -15.98 -6.15
N PRO A 48 5.95 -17.30 -6.30
CA PRO A 48 5.69 -17.93 -7.60
C PRO A 48 4.26 -17.69 -8.11
N ILE A 49 3.37 -17.17 -7.25
CA ILE A 49 1.95 -16.98 -7.55
C ILE A 49 1.65 -15.48 -7.56
N GLY A 50 0.97 -15.01 -8.59
CA GLY A 50 0.48 -13.63 -8.65
C GLY A 50 -0.64 -13.39 -7.64
N CYS A 51 -0.77 -12.15 -7.18
CA CYS A 51 -1.72 -11.78 -6.13
C CYS A 51 -2.44 -10.47 -6.48
N ARG A 52 -3.32 -10.02 -5.58
CA ARG A 52 -3.91 -8.68 -5.62
C ARG A 52 -3.16 -7.78 -4.65
N ALA A 53 -2.71 -6.64 -5.14
CA ALA A 53 -2.08 -5.60 -4.34
C ALA A 53 -2.84 -4.28 -4.49
N LEU A 54 -2.47 -3.28 -3.69
CA LEU A 54 -3.04 -1.94 -3.73
C LEU A 54 -1.93 -0.92 -4.02
N VAL A 55 -2.27 0.15 -4.73
CA VAL A 55 -1.43 1.35 -4.84
C VAL A 55 -2.18 2.57 -4.33
N GLY A 56 -1.49 3.47 -3.62
CA GLY A 56 -2.04 4.72 -3.11
C GLY A 56 -1.90 5.84 -4.12
N TYR A 57 -2.86 5.98 -5.02
CA TYR A 57 -2.83 7.05 -6.02
C TYR A 57 -3.24 8.39 -5.39
N ILE A 58 -2.36 9.40 -5.46
CA ILE A 58 -2.69 10.76 -5.05
C ILE A 58 -3.20 11.52 -6.28
N THR A 59 -4.41 12.04 -6.21
CA THR A 59 -4.99 12.83 -7.30
C THR A 59 -4.28 14.18 -7.44
N VAL A 60 -3.66 14.46 -8.59
CA VAL A 60 -2.97 15.74 -8.82
C VAL A 60 -3.95 16.92 -8.95
N ASN A 61 -5.02 16.71 -9.70
CA ASN A 61 -6.08 17.70 -9.94
C ASN A 61 -7.44 17.14 -9.49
N ASN A 62 -8.44 18.01 -9.39
CA ASN A 62 -9.83 17.58 -9.22
C ASN A 62 -10.22 16.61 -10.35
N THR A 63 -10.69 15.42 -9.99
CA THR A 63 -11.00 14.33 -10.91
C THR A 63 -12.28 13.61 -10.49
N ASN A 64 -12.53 12.41 -11.02
CA ASN A 64 -13.62 11.54 -10.59
C ASN A 64 -13.22 10.06 -10.62
N LEU A 65 -14.02 9.20 -9.96
CA LEU A 65 -13.75 7.76 -9.90
C LEU A 65 -13.67 7.10 -11.28
N GLY A 66 -14.46 7.56 -12.26
CA GLY A 66 -14.47 7.04 -13.62
C GLY A 66 -13.17 7.33 -14.38
N ALA A 67 -12.57 8.50 -14.14
CA ALA A 67 -11.27 8.87 -14.70
C ALA A 67 -10.15 8.02 -14.08
N ILE A 68 -10.13 7.85 -12.74
CA ILE A 68 -9.17 6.98 -12.05
C ILE A 68 -9.32 5.53 -12.50
N GLN A 69 -10.56 5.04 -12.59
CA GLN A 69 -10.87 3.71 -13.10
C GLN A 69 -10.28 3.50 -14.50
N SER A 70 -10.40 4.51 -15.37
CA SER A 70 -9.90 4.43 -16.75
C SER A 70 -8.38 4.51 -16.81
N LEU A 71 -7.76 5.40 -16.03
CA LEU A 71 -6.32 5.59 -15.96
C LEU A 71 -5.58 4.31 -15.52
N PHE A 72 -6.14 3.59 -14.54
CA PHE A 72 -5.56 2.34 -14.02
C PHE A 72 -6.11 1.07 -14.71
N ASN A 73 -6.95 1.23 -15.74
CA ASN A 73 -7.66 0.14 -16.42
C ASN A 73 -8.40 -0.83 -15.47
N VAL A 74 -9.00 -0.32 -14.39
CA VAL A 74 -9.79 -1.12 -13.45
C VAL A 74 -11.09 -1.57 -14.12
N LYS A 75 -11.16 -2.85 -14.50
CA LYS A 75 -12.27 -3.40 -15.31
C LYS A 75 -13.67 -3.09 -14.77
N ASN A 76 -13.87 -3.16 -13.46
CA ASN A 76 -15.16 -2.93 -12.82
C ASN A 76 -15.04 -1.86 -11.73
N LEU A 77 -15.85 -0.80 -11.79
CA LEU A 77 -15.86 0.29 -10.80
C LEU A 77 -15.96 -0.23 -9.36
N ARG A 78 -16.77 -1.27 -9.13
CA ARG A 78 -16.98 -1.88 -7.80
C ARG A 78 -15.69 -2.33 -7.12
N ASN A 79 -14.65 -2.68 -7.88
CA ASN A 79 -13.35 -3.05 -7.31
C ASN A 79 -12.63 -1.82 -6.75
N LEU A 80 -12.75 -0.67 -7.42
CA LEU A 80 -12.24 0.60 -6.94
C LEU A 80 -13.04 1.07 -5.72
N LEU A 81 -14.37 0.92 -5.73
CA LEU A 81 -15.22 1.24 -4.58
C LEU A 81 -14.83 0.40 -3.36
N GLY A 82 -14.65 -0.91 -3.56
CA GLY A 82 -14.31 -1.86 -2.50
C GLY A 82 -12.96 -1.64 -1.85
N ALA A 83 -11.95 -1.23 -2.63
CA ALA A 83 -10.64 -0.85 -2.10
C ALA A 83 -10.68 0.40 -1.20
N ASN A 84 -11.75 1.22 -1.29
CA ASN A 84 -11.91 2.48 -0.58
C ASN A 84 -13.15 2.51 0.33
N ASN A 85 -13.76 1.35 0.62
CA ASN A 85 -15.01 1.23 1.38
C ASN A 85 -16.17 2.12 0.92
N LEU A 86 -16.22 2.48 -0.36
CA LEU A 86 -17.27 3.35 -0.86
C LEU A 86 -18.57 2.57 -1.08
N PRO A 87 -19.76 3.17 -0.88
CA PRO A 87 -21.02 2.48 -1.15
C PRO A 87 -21.16 2.04 -2.61
N LEU A 88 -21.79 0.89 -2.87
CA LEU A 88 -21.94 0.33 -4.22
C LEU A 88 -22.73 1.19 -5.20
N TYR A 89 -23.56 2.12 -4.69
CA TYR A 89 -24.31 3.08 -5.49
C TYR A 89 -23.49 4.32 -5.88
N THR A 90 -22.23 4.43 -5.44
CA THR A 90 -21.37 5.56 -5.76
C THR A 90 -21.12 5.61 -7.28
N PRO A 91 -21.50 6.70 -7.96
CA PRO A 91 -21.46 6.74 -9.42
C PRO A 91 -20.04 7.02 -9.94
N ARG A 92 -19.79 6.71 -11.22
CA ARG A 92 -18.50 6.97 -11.88
C ARG A 92 -18.11 8.44 -11.88
N ASN A 93 -19.07 9.35 -11.94
CA ASN A 93 -18.83 10.79 -11.94
C ASN A 93 -18.64 11.38 -10.53
N HIS A 94 -18.61 10.56 -9.47
CA HIS A 94 -18.30 11.03 -8.12
C HIS A 94 -16.94 11.75 -8.10
N THR A 95 -16.98 13.03 -7.76
CA THR A 95 -15.83 13.93 -7.78
C THR A 95 -14.88 13.59 -6.65
N ILE A 96 -13.59 13.52 -6.98
CA ILE A 96 -12.49 13.39 -6.03
C ILE A 96 -11.68 14.69 -6.09
N PRO A 97 -11.60 15.46 -4.99
CA PRO A 97 -10.74 16.64 -4.92
C PRO A 97 -9.26 16.30 -5.17
N ALA A 98 -8.47 17.29 -5.56
CA ALA A 98 -7.01 17.16 -5.59
C ALA A 98 -6.44 16.77 -4.21
N GLN A 99 -5.25 16.17 -4.22
CA GLN A 99 -4.50 15.70 -3.05
C GLN A 99 -5.21 14.64 -2.20
N GLN A 100 -6.22 13.95 -2.74
CA GLN A 100 -6.83 12.80 -2.10
C GLN A 100 -6.10 11.51 -2.48
N VAL A 101 -5.96 10.61 -1.51
CA VAL A 101 -5.43 9.26 -1.72
C VAL A 101 -6.59 8.33 -2.08
N ILE A 102 -6.47 7.65 -3.22
CA ILE A 102 -7.40 6.61 -3.65
C ILE A 102 -6.62 5.29 -3.77
N LYS A 103 -7.03 4.29 -2.99
CA LYS A 103 -6.47 2.93 -3.08
C LYS A 103 -6.96 2.29 -4.37
N VAL A 104 -6.04 1.93 -5.26
CA VAL A 104 -6.37 1.29 -6.53
C VAL A 104 -5.91 -0.16 -6.51
N PRO A 105 -6.82 -1.14 -6.75
CA PRO A 105 -6.43 -2.54 -6.82
C PRO A 105 -5.73 -2.86 -8.14
N ILE A 106 -4.61 -3.56 -8.03
CA ILE A 106 -3.80 -4.04 -9.16
C ILE A 106 -3.56 -5.54 -9.02
N ASN A 107 -3.38 -6.21 -10.15
CA ASN A 107 -2.87 -7.59 -10.16
C ASN A 107 -1.35 -7.51 -10.14
N CYS A 108 -0.71 -8.21 -9.22
CA CYS A 108 0.74 -8.24 -9.06
C CYS A 108 1.32 -9.56 -9.56
N VAL A 109 2.48 -9.51 -10.19
CA VAL A 109 3.31 -10.68 -10.50
C VAL A 109 4.75 -10.40 -10.08
N CYS A 110 5.45 -11.47 -9.70
CA CYS A 110 6.82 -11.37 -9.21
C CYS A 110 7.76 -11.98 -10.24
N TYR A 111 8.77 -11.22 -10.60
CA TYR A 111 9.75 -11.59 -11.60
C TYR A 111 11.10 -10.98 -11.24
N ASN A 112 12.15 -11.80 -11.29
CA ASN A 112 13.52 -11.38 -10.99
C ASN A 112 13.65 -10.66 -9.63
N ASN A 113 13.02 -11.24 -8.58
CA ASN A 113 12.96 -10.70 -7.22
C ASN A 113 12.26 -9.35 -7.05
N THR A 114 11.50 -8.91 -8.05
CA THR A 114 10.73 -7.66 -8.01
C THR A 114 9.27 -7.91 -8.34
N GLY A 115 8.36 -7.25 -7.63
CA GLY A 115 6.94 -7.31 -7.96
C GLY A 115 6.49 -6.10 -8.78
N THR A 116 5.70 -6.37 -9.81
CA THR A 116 5.15 -5.33 -10.69
C THR A 116 3.72 -5.65 -11.13
N SER A 117 2.95 -4.61 -11.43
CA SER A 117 1.59 -4.76 -11.92
C SER A 117 1.54 -5.51 -13.25
N SER A 118 0.66 -6.50 -13.33
CA SER A 118 0.52 -7.41 -14.47
C SER A 118 -0.60 -6.97 -15.42
N GLY A 119 -0.21 -6.67 -16.66
CA GLY A 119 -1.13 -6.39 -17.78
C GLY A 119 -1.85 -5.04 -17.74
N ALA A 120 -1.80 -4.30 -16.63
CA ALA A 120 -2.38 -2.97 -16.48
C ALA A 120 -1.65 -2.19 -15.36
N PRO A 121 -1.59 -0.84 -15.40
CA PRO A 121 -2.17 0.00 -16.44
C PRO A 121 -1.39 0.00 -17.76
N ILE A 122 -2.13 0.24 -18.85
CA ILE A 122 -1.60 0.59 -20.16
C ILE A 122 -1.98 2.04 -20.42
N TYR A 123 -0.98 2.91 -20.45
CA TYR A 123 -1.16 4.33 -20.71
C TYR A 123 -0.94 4.64 -22.19
N LYS A 124 -1.86 5.39 -22.79
CA LYS A 124 -1.71 5.85 -24.17
C LYS A 124 -1.12 7.26 -24.17
N VAL A 125 0.09 7.39 -24.70
CA VAL A 125 0.86 8.65 -24.75
C VAL A 125 0.04 9.74 -25.45
N GLN A 126 -0.04 10.91 -24.81
CA GLN A 126 -0.71 12.09 -25.32
C GLN A 126 0.29 13.03 -26.01
N ALA A 127 -0.20 14.00 -26.78
CA ALA A 127 0.65 15.01 -27.37
C ALA A 127 1.32 15.87 -26.29
N GLY A 128 2.64 15.96 -26.33
CA GLY A 128 3.45 16.70 -25.35
C GLY A 128 3.89 15.88 -24.12
N ASP A 129 3.53 14.61 -24.02
CA ASP A 129 4.01 13.74 -22.95
C ASP A 129 5.51 13.46 -23.07
N GLY A 130 6.18 13.41 -21.91
CA GLY A 130 7.47 12.76 -21.70
C GLY A 130 7.34 11.68 -20.63
N LEU A 131 8.27 10.72 -20.58
CA LEU A 131 8.20 9.63 -19.59
C LEU A 131 8.23 10.14 -18.14
N ASP A 132 8.95 11.23 -17.87
CA ASP A 132 9.01 11.85 -16.54
C ASP A 132 7.68 12.49 -16.13
N HIS A 133 7.03 13.23 -17.04
CA HIS A 133 5.68 13.77 -16.81
C HIS A 133 4.67 12.65 -16.50
N ILE A 134 4.71 11.56 -17.29
CA ILE A 134 3.83 10.40 -17.07
C ILE A 134 4.08 9.79 -15.68
N ALA A 135 5.34 9.57 -15.32
CA ALA A 135 5.70 9.01 -14.03
C ALA A 135 5.30 9.91 -12.85
N THR A 136 5.65 11.19 -12.92
CA THR A 136 5.57 12.10 -11.78
C THR A 136 4.20 12.75 -11.62
N GLU A 137 3.52 13.12 -12.71
CA GLU A 137 2.24 13.83 -12.68
C GLU A 137 1.07 12.90 -12.98
N VAL A 138 1.15 12.06 -14.02
CA VAL A 138 0.02 11.18 -14.39
C VAL A 138 -0.17 10.06 -13.37
N PHE A 139 0.91 9.35 -13.02
CA PHE A 139 0.91 8.25 -12.05
C PHE A 139 1.39 8.67 -10.66
N SER A 140 1.45 9.98 -10.39
CA SER A 140 1.71 10.54 -9.06
C SER A 140 2.94 9.93 -8.37
N ARG A 141 4.05 9.75 -9.09
CA ARG A 141 5.33 9.22 -8.59
C ARG A 141 5.29 7.78 -8.09
N LEU A 142 4.22 7.04 -8.37
CA LEU A 142 4.15 5.59 -8.06
C LEU A 142 5.21 4.79 -8.83
N VAL A 143 5.70 5.32 -9.95
CA VAL A 143 6.77 4.74 -10.76
C VAL A 143 7.72 5.84 -11.20
N GLN A 144 8.93 5.45 -11.62
CA GLN A 144 9.89 6.33 -12.27
C GLN A 144 9.86 6.18 -13.79
N PHE A 145 10.30 7.22 -14.49
CA PHE A 145 10.42 7.20 -15.94
C PHE A 145 11.34 6.06 -16.43
N ARG A 146 12.44 5.75 -15.72
CA ARG A 146 13.35 4.66 -16.07
C ARG A 146 12.70 3.28 -15.94
N GLN A 147 11.80 3.10 -14.99
CA GLN A 147 11.04 1.86 -14.83
C GLN A 147 10.06 1.70 -16.01
N ILE A 148 9.36 2.79 -16.39
CA ILE A 148 8.52 2.79 -17.59
C ILE A 148 9.37 2.49 -18.84
N GLN A 149 10.52 3.14 -18.99
CA GLN A 149 11.45 2.92 -20.10
C GLN A 149 11.85 1.45 -20.22
N ALA A 150 12.33 0.85 -19.12
CA ALA A 150 12.78 -0.53 -19.08
C ALA A 150 11.64 -1.54 -19.36
N ALA A 151 10.46 -1.34 -18.76
CA ALA A 151 9.31 -2.20 -18.94
C ALA A 151 8.76 -2.22 -20.38
N ASN A 152 9.06 -1.16 -21.16
CA ASN A 152 8.63 -1.01 -22.54
C ASN A 152 9.76 -1.16 -23.56
N GLY A 153 10.99 -1.46 -23.13
CA GLY A 153 12.14 -1.62 -24.01
C GLY A 153 12.47 -0.37 -24.83
N ILE A 154 12.23 0.83 -24.26
CA ILE A 154 12.43 2.10 -24.95
C ILE A 154 13.93 2.44 -24.96
N PRO A 155 14.60 2.52 -26.13
CA PRO A 155 16.04 2.78 -26.19
C PRO A 155 16.41 4.19 -25.74
N ASP A 156 15.62 5.18 -26.14
CA ASP A 156 15.81 6.59 -25.82
C ASP A 156 14.57 7.12 -25.09
N PRO A 157 14.67 7.52 -23.80
CA PRO A 157 13.52 7.95 -23.01
C PRO A 157 12.85 9.23 -23.52
N ASP A 158 13.54 10.02 -24.35
CA ASP A 158 13.02 11.26 -24.94
C ASP A 158 12.21 11.00 -26.23
N LEU A 159 12.24 9.76 -26.75
CA LEU A 159 11.58 9.36 -27.99
C LEU A 159 10.35 8.48 -27.72
N ILE A 160 9.29 9.10 -27.19
CA ILE A 160 7.95 8.51 -27.17
C ILE A 160 7.03 9.25 -28.14
N THR A 161 6.05 8.55 -28.70
CA THR A 161 5.15 9.12 -29.73
C THR A 161 3.70 9.12 -29.27
N PRO A 162 2.91 10.18 -29.58
CA PRO A 162 1.50 10.20 -29.25
C PRO A 162 0.76 9.00 -29.84
N GLY A 163 -0.06 8.35 -29.02
CA GLY A 163 -0.79 7.14 -29.36
C GLY A 163 -0.05 5.84 -29.04
N GLN A 164 1.24 5.88 -28.71
CA GLN A 164 1.99 4.73 -28.21
C GLN A 164 1.38 4.22 -26.90
N GLU A 165 1.27 2.91 -26.75
CA GLU A 165 0.82 2.27 -25.52
C GLU A 165 2.01 1.87 -24.66
N LEU A 166 2.03 2.34 -23.41
CA LEU A 166 3.07 2.09 -22.43
C LEU A 166 2.53 1.26 -21.28
N LYS A 167 3.17 0.13 -21.00
CA LYS A 167 2.98 -0.61 -19.75
C LYS A 167 3.53 0.22 -18.60
N ILE A 168 2.73 0.41 -17.56
CA ILE A 168 3.13 1.17 -16.38
C ILE A 168 3.42 0.16 -15.27
N PRO A 169 4.70 -0.07 -14.90
CA PRO A 169 5.08 -1.14 -13.99
C PRO A 169 4.94 -0.71 -12.53
N LEU A 170 3.71 -0.59 -12.03
CA LEU A 170 3.45 -0.15 -10.65
C LEU A 170 4.07 -1.14 -9.65
N PRO A 171 4.72 -0.65 -8.56
CA PRO A 171 5.36 -1.51 -7.58
C PRO A 171 4.32 -2.24 -6.73
N CYS A 172 4.60 -3.51 -6.43
CA CYS A 172 3.77 -4.36 -5.59
C CYS A 172 4.59 -5.56 -5.11
N SER A 173 4.04 -6.35 -4.19
CA SER A 173 4.59 -7.66 -3.82
C SER A 173 3.46 -8.65 -3.53
N CYS A 174 3.83 -9.92 -3.40
CA CYS A 174 2.96 -11.06 -3.11
C CYS A 174 3.61 -12.01 -2.08
N ASP A 175 4.67 -11.55 -1.42
CA ASP A 175 5.42 -12.35 -0.46
C ASP A 175 4.71 -12.37 0.89
N ASP A 176 4.80 -13.50 1.59
CA ASP A 176 4.35 -13.53 2.99
C ASP A 176 5.30 -12.66 3.83
N VAL A 177 4.75 -11.89 4.77
CA VAL A 177 5.52 -11.04 5.68
C VAL A 177 5.44 -11.65 7.07
N ASP A 178 6.60 -12.03 7.60
CA ASP A 178 6.73 -12.72 8.89
C ASP A 178 5.86 -13.97 9.04
N GLY A 179 5.72 -14.71 7.94
CA GLY A 179 4.94 -15.95 7.87
C GLY A 179 3.44 -15.75 7.65
N GLU A 180 2.98 -14.51 7.53
CA GLU A 180 1.57 -14.17 7.34
C GLU A 180 1.29 -13.61 5.95
N ARG A 181 0.11 -13.95 5.41
CA ARG A 181 -0.37 -13.38 4.15
C ARG A 181 -0.90 -11.97 4.37
N VAL A 182 -0.40 -11.02 3.59
CA VAL A 182 -0.76 -9.60 3.70
C VAL A 182 -1.23 -9.04 2.36
N VAL A 183 -2.01 -7.96 2.40
CA VAL A 183 -2.28 -7.16 1.22
C VAL A 183 -1.19 -6.10 1.12
N HIS A 184 -0.27 -6.27 0.17
CA HIS A 184 0.76 -5.27 -0.10
C HIS A 184 0.13 -3.98 -0.62
N TYR A 185 0.50 -2.86 -0.01
CA TYR A 185 0.02 -1.54 -0.35
C TYR A 185 1.19 -0.60 -0.62
N ALA A 186 1.32 -0.14 -1.86
CA ALA A 186 2.28 0.90 -2.20
C ALA A 186 1.80 2.25 -1.65
N HIS A 187 2.27 2.59 -0.45
CA HIS A 187 1.95 3.81 0.26
C HIS A 187 2.92 4.92 -0.14
N MET A 188 2.38 6.05 -0.61
CA MET A 188 3.19 7.22 -0.91
C MET A 188 3.58 7.98 0.37
N VAL A 189 4.87 8.02 0.68
CA VAL A 189 5.39 8.72 1.86
C VAL A 189 5.13 10.21 1.76
N LYS A 190 4.46 10.77 2.77
CA LYS A 190 4.23 12.22 2.85
C LYS A 190 5.48 12.92 3.39
N SER A 191 5.66 14.18 3.00
CA SER A 191 6.76 15.00 3.52
C SER A 191 6.67 15.11 5.04
N GLY A 192 7.75 14.72 5.73
CA GLY A 192 7.85 14.79 7.19
C GLY A 192 7.25 13.60 7.94
N SER A 193 6.74 12.57 7.26
CA SER A 193 6.34 11.31 7.89
C SER A 193 7.54 10.55 8.46
N SER A 194 7.30 9.79 9.52
CA SER A 194 8.22 8.77 10.01
C SER A 194 7.73 7.35 9.77
N LEU A 195 8.62 6.37 9.86
CA LEU A 195 8.22 4.95 9.79
C LEU A 195 7.27 4.58 10.94
N GLU A 196 7.51 5.09 12.15
CA GLU A 196 6.65 4.84 13.32
C GLU A 196 5.21 5.31 13.07
N GLU A 197 5.04 6.52 12.50
CA GLU A 197 3.73 7.07 12.19
C GLU A 197 2.99 6.25 11.15
N ILE A 198 3.68 5.84 10.08
CA ILE A 198 3.11 5.02 9.01
C ILE A 198 2.74 3.63 9.55
N ALA A 199 3.62 3.01 10.34
CA ALA A 199 3.38 1.70 10.94
C ALA A 199 2.12 1.72 11.82
N ARG A 200 1.99 2.76 12.65
CA ARG A 200 0.82 2.98 13.49
C ARG A 200 -0.46 3.23 12.68
N GLU A 201 -0.39 4.01 11.59
CA GLU A 201 -1.54 4.28 10.70
C GLU A 201 -2.10 2.99 10.10
N PHE A 202 -1.23 2.05 9.70
CA PHE A 202 -1.64 0.83 9.01
C PHE A 202 -1.68 -0.43 9.88
N GLY A 203 -1.36 -0.31 11.17
CA GLY A 203 -1.40 -1.42 12.12
C GLY A 203 -0.33 -2.49 11.85
N THR A 204 0.85 -2.06 11.44
CA THR A 204 2.06 -2.89 11.33
C THR A 204 3.11 -2.38 12.34
N ASP A 205 4.32 -2.94 12.32
CA ASP A 205 5.42 -2.52 13.17
C ASP A 205 6.56 -1.88 12.34
N GLU A 206 7.28 -0.95 12.97
CA GLU A 206 8.34 -0.16 12.34
C GLU A 206 9.48 -1.05 11.83
N GLU A 207 9.85 -2.08 12.58
CA GLU A 207 10.93 -3.01 12.22
C GLU A 207 10.58 -3.81 10.96
N THR A 208 9.37 -4.34 10.88
CA THR A 208 8.86 -5.02 9.69
C THR A 208 8.80 -4.08 8.50
N LEU A 209 8.28 -2.86 8.68
CA LEU A 209 8.20 -1.88 7.61
C LEU A 209 9.60 -1.50 7.10
N ALA A 210 10.55 -1.26 8.00
CA ALA A 210 11.95 -0.99 7.67
C ALA A 210 12.59 -2.17 6.93
N LYS A 211 12.42 -3.39 7.44
CA LYS A 211 12.99 -4.63 6.90
C LYS A 211 12.54 -4.91 5.47
N ILE A 212 11.23 -4.89 5.19
CA ILE A 212 10.72 -5.21 3.84
C ILE A 212 11.06 -4.13 2.80
N ASN A 213 11.26 -2.88 3.26
CA ASN A 213 11.69 -1.76 2.44
C ASN A 213 13.21 -1.53 2.49
N GLY A 214 14.00 -2.40 3.14
CA GLY A 214 15.46 -2.24 3.22
C GLY A 214 15.93 -0.91 3.81
N ILE A 215 15.11 -0.24 4.62
CA ILE A 215 15.41 1.03 5.30
C ILE A 215 16.19 0.71 6.57
N LYS A 216 17.40 1.28 6.71
CA LYS A 216 18.29 1.05 7.86
C LYS A 216 18.37 2.24 8.80
N ALA A 217 18.03 3.43 8.31
CA ALA A 217 18.06 4.67 9.05
C ALA A 217 16.91 5.58 8.59
N GLU A 218 16.40 6.41 9.49
CA GLU A 218 15.21 7.25 9.23
C GLU A 218 15.38 8.19 8.03
N ASN A 219 16.61 8.65 7.76
CA ASN A 219 16.90 9.51 6.61
C ASN A 219 16.84 8.79 5.25
N GLU A 220 16.68 7.46 5.24
CA GLU A 220 16.41 6.68 4.04
C GLU A 220 14.90 6.58 3.72
N LEU A 221 14.03 7.06 4.61
CA LEU A 221 12.61 7.25 4.31
C LEU A 221 12.42 8.54 3.49
N ILE A 222 12.13 8.38 2.20
CA ILE A 222 12.14 9.50 1.25
C ILE A 222 10.71 9.94 0.93
N ALA A 223 10.43 11.22 1.15
CA ALA A 223 9.16 11.82 0.80
C ALA A 223 8.84 11.72 -0.70
N ASN A 224 7.57 11.53 -1.03
CA ASN A 224 7.06 11.35 -2.40
C ASN A 224 7.63 10.11 -3.11
N GLN A 225 8.02 9.09 -2.36
CA GLN A 225 8.29 7.76 -2.88
C GLN A 225 7.33 6.73 -2.29
N PRO A 226 6.91 5.72 -3.08
CA PRO A 226 6.13 4.63 -2.56
C PRO A 226 7.00 3.68 -1.72
N ILE A 227 6.50 3.28 -0.55
CA ILE A 227 7.01 2.16 0.22
C ILE A 227 5.97 1.05 0.30
N ASP A 228 6.42 -0.19 0.48
CA ASP A 228 5.55 -1.34 0.69
C ASP A 228 5.04 -1.35 2.13
N VAL A 229 3.73 -1.28 2.30
CA VAL A 229 3.08 -1.43 3.60
C VAL A 229 2.32 -2.76 3.63
N PRO A 230 2.63 -3.68 4.56
CA PRO A 230 1.99 -4.98 4.64
C PRO A 230 0.68 -4.85 5.41
N LEU A 231 -0.43 -4.63 4.70
CA LEU A 231 -1.74 -4.52 5.36
C LEU A 231 -2.20 -5.91 5.83
N LYS A 232 -2.50 -6.03 7.12
CA LYS A 232 -3.09 -7.25 7.66
C LYS A 232 -4.37 -7.62 6.90
N ALA A 233 -4.44 -8.87 6.46
CA ALA A 233 -5.60 -9.41 5.76
C ALA A 233 -6.52 -10.16 6.73
N CYS A 234 -7.80 -10.29 6.38
CA CYS A 234 -8.69 -11.18 7.10
C CYS A 234 -8.42 -12.66 6.76
N ASN A 235 -8.49 -13.52 7.78
CA ASN A 235 -8.46 -14.97 7.66
C ASN A 235 -9.67 -15.47 6.86
N SER A 236 -9.44 -16.46 6.00
CA SER A 236 -10.47 -17.05 5.16
C SER A 236 -10.37 -18.58 5.13
N SER A 237 -11.43 -19.25 4.68
CA SER A 237 -11.47 -20.70 4.48
C SER A 237 -11.11 -21.09 3.04
N ILE A 238 -10.49 -20.20 2.27
CA ILE A 238 -10.25 -20.39 0.85
C ILE A 238 -9.14 -21.40 0.64
N THR A 239 -9.44 -22.43 -0.14
CA THR A 239 -8.53 -23.54 -0.38
C THR A 239 -7.47 -23.17 -1.42
N THR A 240 -6.30 -23.82 -1.35
CA THR A 240 -5.14 -23.57 -2.22
C THR A 240 -5.38 -23.93 -3.68
N ASP A 241 -6.36 -24.77 -3.98
CA ASP A 241 -6.77 -25.18 -5.32
C ASP A 241 -7.82 -24.23 -5.95
N SER A 242 -8.25 -23.21 -5.21
CA SER A 242 -9.18 -22.20 -5.73
C SER A 242 -8.52 -21.28 -6.76
N LEU A 243 -9.28 -20.88 -7.78
CA LEU A 243 -8.82 -19.94 -8.82
C LEU A 243 -8.58 -18.51 -8.32
N ASP A 244 -9.09 -18.15 -7.14
CA ASP A 244 -8.81 -16.87 -6.47
C ASP A 244 -7.85 -17.00 -5.29
N TYR A 245 -7.18 -18.14 -5.11
CA TYR A 245 -6.19 -18.28 -4.05
C TYR A 245 -4.91 -17.47 -4.35
N PRO A 246 -4.35 -16.71 -3.37
CA PRO A 246 -4.98 -16.30 -2.12
C PRO A 246 -5.87 -15.06 -2.32
N LEU A 247 -7.14 -15.13 -1.89
CA LEU A 247 -8.03 -13.96 -1.89
C LEU A 247 -7.84 -13.22 -0.58
N LEU A 248 -7.18 -12.07 -0.66
CA LEU A 248 -6.88 -11.23 0.48
C LEU A 248 -7.69 -9.94 0.42
N ALA A 249 -8.18 -9.50 1.58
CA ALA A 249 -8.81 -8.20 1.78
C ALA A 249 -8.31 -7.65 3.11
N SER A 250 -7.92 -6.37 3.12
CA SER A 250 -7.47 -5.67 4.32
C SER A 250 -8.63 -4.97 5.03
N ASN A 251 -8.39 -4.54 6.27
CA ASN A 251 -9.42 -3.90 7.08
C ASN A 251 -10.12 -2.73 6.36
N GLY A 252 -11.45 -2.68 6.46
CA GLY A 252 -12.28 -1.65 5.85
C GLY A 252 -12.34 -1.76 4.34
N THR A 253 -12.16 -2.95 3.77
CA THR A 253 -12.29 -3.17 2.31
C THR A 253 -13.27 -4.30 2.02
N TYR A 254 -13.82 -4.28 0.81
CA TYR A 254 -14.56 -5.41 0.27
C TYR A 254 -14.08 -5.75 -1.15
N VAL A 255 -14.20 -7.02 -1.50
CA VAL A 255 -13.75 -7.57 -2.80
C VAL A 255 -14.85 -8.41 -3.42
N PHE A 256 -14.87 -8.45 -4.76
CA PHE A 256 -15.73 -9.36 -5.51
C PHE A 256 -14.89 -10.47 -6.13
N THR A 257 -15.38 -11.70 -6.00
CA THR A 257 -14.73 -12.90 -6.55
C THR A 257 -15.76 -13.83 -7.21
N ALA A 258 -15.33 -15.03 -7.63
CA ALA A 258 -16.17 -16.03 -8.27
C ALA A 258 -16.99 -15.44 -9.44
N ASN A 259 -16.28 -14.84 -10.41
CA ASN A 259 -16.87 -14.14 -11.56
C ASN A 259 -17.88 -13.04 -11.19
N GLY A 260 -17.73 -12.47 -10.00
CA GLY A 260 -18.59 -11.41 -9.47
C GLY A 260 -19.76 -11.92 -8.63
N CYS A 261 -19.92 -13.22 -8.42
CA CYS A 261 -21.01 -13.82 -7.64
C CYS A 261 -20.88 -13.65 -6.14
N VAL A 262 -19.66 -13.60 -5.60
CA VAL A 262 -19.40 -13.52 -4.16
C VAL A 262 -18.81 -12.15 -3.84
N ARG A 263 -19.31 -11.52 -2.77
CA ARG A 263 -18.70 -10.33 -2.16
C ARG A 263 -18.15 -10.72 -0.80
N CYS A 264 -16.89 -10.40 -0.54
CA CYS A 264 -16.24 -10.63 0.74
C CYS A 264 -15.82 -9.28 1.35
N THR A 265 -16.03 -9.10 2.64
CA THR A 265 -15.70 -7.89 3.39
C THR A 265 -14.75 -8.24 4.52
N CYS A 266 -13.71 -7.42 4.70
CA CYS A 266 -12.79 -7.53 5.82
C CYS A 266 -12.96 -6.34 6.76
N ASP A 267 -13.27 -6.64 8.01
CA ASP A 267 -13.39 -5.67 9.09
C ASP A 267 -12.67 -6.25 10.32
N ALA A 268 -11.71 -5.50 10.87
CA ALA A 268 -10.99 -5.86 12.09
C ALA A 268 -11.93 -6.11 13.28
N ALA A 269 -13.08 -5.43 13.33
CA ALA A 269 -14.11 -5.63 14.35
C ALA A 269 -14.76 -7.03 14.28
N SER A 270 -14.65 -7.71 13.13
CA SER A 270 -15.10 -9.10 12.94
C SER A 270 -14.01 -10.13 13.26
N ASN A 271 -13.14 -9.82 14.23
CA ASN A 271 -12.01 -10.67 14.63
C ASN A 271 -11.14 -11.10 13.43
N TRP A 272 -10.92 -10.19 12.47
CA TRP A 272 -10.17 -10.45 11.24
C TRP A 272 -10.69 -11.65 10.43
N THR A 273 -11.99 -11.95 10.48
CA THR A 273 -12.59 -13.01 9.67
C THR A 273 -13.15 -12.42 8.37
N LEU A 274 -12.84 -13.07 7.24
CA LEU A 274 -13.33 -12.65 5.93
C LEU A 274 -14.80 -13.06 5.76
N ASN A 275 -15.70 -12.10 5.87
CA ASN A 275 -17.13 -12.34 5.79
C ASN A 275 -17.61 -12.24 4.34
N CYS A 276 -18.13 -13.34 3.80
CA CYS A 276 -18.58 -13.42 2.41
C CYS A 276 -20.08 -13.67 2.29
N GLU A 277 -20.70 -13.06 1.28
CA GLU A 277 -22.13 -13.19 0.97
C GLU A 277 -22.36 -13.25 -0.55
N PRO A 278 -23.52 -13.79 -1.00
CA PRO A 278 -23.94 -13.67 -2.39
C PRO A 278 -24.09 -12.19 -2.77
N SER A 279 -23.44 -11.80 -3.86
CA SER A 279 -23.37 -10.39 -4.28
C SER A 279 -24.63 -9.85 -4.97
N GLY A 280 -25.51 -10.74 -5.44
CA GLY A 280 -26.65 -10.39 -6.30
C GLY A 280 -26.29 -9.95 -7.73
N ASN A 281 -25.01 -10.00 -8.12
CA ASN A 281 -24.60 -9.57 -9.46
C ASN A 281 -24.87 -10.63 -10.53
N LYS A 282 -25.06 -10.18 -11.77
CA LYS A 282 -24.91 -11.05 -12.95
C LYS A 282 -23.44 -11.49 -13.08
N PRO A 283 -23.13 -12.79 -13.14
CA PRO A 283 -21.76 -13.25 -13.33
C PRO A 283 -21.21 -12.89 -14.70
N SER A 284 -19.89 -12.73 -14.78
CA SER A 284 -19.19 -12.41 -16.03
C SER A 284 -18.94 -13.61 -16.95
N LYS A 285 -18.91 -14.83 -16.41
CA LYS A 285 -18.57 -16.07 -17.15
C LYS A 285 -19.60 -17.19 -17.03
N TRP A 286 -20.66 -16.98 -16.25
CA TRP A 286 -21.72 -17.96 -16.04
C TRP A 286 -23.07 -17.35 -16.44
N ASP A 287 -24.03 -18.21 -16.76
CA ASP A 287 -25.41 -17.77 -17.03
C ASP A 287 -26.10 -17.28 -15.74
N ALA A 288 -25.82 -17.96 -14.64
CA ALA A 288 -26.26 -17.62 -13.29
C ALA A 288 -25.19 -18.00 -12.26
N CYS A 289 -25.25 -17.42 -11.06
CA CYS A 289 -24.34 -17.78 -10.00
C CYS A 289 -24.61 -19.20 -9.50
N PRO A 290 -23.58 -20.07 -9.40
CA PRO A 290 -23.70 -21.38 -8.78
C PRO A 290 -24.27 -21.28 -7.36
N PRO A 291 -24.95 -22.33 -6.86
CA PRO A 291 -25.40 -22.39 -5.48
C PRO A 291 -24.23 -22.22 -4.50
N MET A 292 -24.48 -21.51 -3.40
CA MET A 292 -23.49 -21.23 -2.36
C MET A 292 -24.10 -21.64 -1.01
N GLN A 293 -24.12 -22.95 -0.75
CA GLN A 293 -24.83 -23.54 0.39
C GLN A 293 -23.94 -24.55 1.12
N CYS A 294 -24.03 -24.51 2.44
CA CYS A 294 -23.56 -25.56 3.35
C CYS A 294 -24.79 -26.33 3.87
N GLU A 295 -24.57 -27.27 4.79
CA GLU A 295 -25.57 -28.15 5.43
C GLU A 295 -26.82 -27.39 5.96
N GLY A 296 -27.75 -27.02 5.07
CA GLY A 296 -28.93 -26.19 5.37
C GLY A 296 -28.68 -24.68 5.54
N LEU A 297 -27.46 -24.20 5.33
CA LEU A 297 -27.09 -22.79 5.49
C LEU A 297 -26.73 -22.15 4.15
N SER A 298 -27.18 -20.93 3.91
CA SER A 298 -26.69 -20.12 2.78
C SER A 298 -25.36 -19.46 3.12
N LEU A 299 -24.52 -19.17 2.14
CA LEU A 299 -23.26 -18.44 2.32
C LEU A 299 -23.46 -17.17 3.18
N GLY A 300 -22.63 -17.02 4.21
CA GLY A 300 -22.66 -15.90 5.16
C GLY A 300 -23.67 -16.08 6.30
N SER A 301 -24.60 -17.03 6.21
CA SER A 301 -25.52 -17.34 7.30
C SER A 301 -24.86 -18.24 8.34
N SER A 302 -25.34 -18.12 9.58
CA SER A 302 -24.86 -18.93 10.70
C SER A 302 -26.02 -19.47 11.53
N ASN A 303 -25.85 -20.65 12.10
CA ASN A 303 -26.72 -21.20 13.14
C ASN A 303 -25.94 -21.26 14.46
N THR A 304 -26.60 -20.96 15.57
CA THR A 304 -26.00 -21.02 16.90
C THR A 304 -26.76 -22.03 17.74
N SER A 305 -26.05 -23.05 18.23
CA SER A 305 -26.55 -24.05 19.16
C SER A 305 -25.73 -24.01 20.44
N GLY A 306 -26.27 -23.42 21.51
CA GLY A 306 -25.52 -23.16 22.74
C GLY A 306 -24.40 -22.15 22.49
N CYS A 307 -23.17 -22.50 22.86
CA CYS A 307 -21.96 -21.70 22.57
C CYS A 307 -21.40 -21.91 21.16
N ASN A 308 -21.87 -22.93 20.43
CA ASN A 308 -21.29 -23.30 19.16
C ASN A 308 -22.03 -22.57 18.04
N ARG A 309 -21.29 -21.76 17.28
CA ARG A 309 -21.78 -21.09 16.09
C ARG A 309 -21.19 -21.78 14.87
N SER A 310 -22.06 -22.25 13.98
CA SER A 310 -21.68 -22.80 12.69
C SER A 310 -22.02 -21.80 11.60
N THR A 311 -21.03 -21.36 10.82
CA THR A 311 -21.17 -20.37 9.75
C THR A 311 -20.83 -21.00 8.42
N CYS A 312 -21.65 -20.76 7.38
CA CYS A 312 -21.31 -21.17 6.03
C CYS A 312 -20.37 -20.15 5.38
N SER A 313 -19.09 -20.49 5.25
CA SER A 313 -18.03 -19.62 4.75
C SER A 313 -17.69 -19.93 3.30
N TYR A 314 -17.19 -18.91 2.59
CA TYR A 314 -16.66 -19.08 1.23
C TYR A 314 -15.33 -19.82 1.28
N ALA A 315 -15.18 -20.84 0.45
CA ALA A 315 -13.99 -21.68 0.39
C ALA A 315 -13.27 -21.62 -0.97
N GLY A 316 -13.72 -20.78 -1.90
CA GLY A 316 -13.11 -20.63 -3.22
C GLY A 316 -14.06 -20.94 -4.37
N PHE A 317 -13.51 -21.04 -5.58
CA PHE A 317 -14.26 -21.47 -6.76
C PHE A 317 -13.34 -22.07 -7.83
N ASN A 318 -13.92 -22.88 -8.70
CA ASN A 318 -13.32 -23.28 -9.97
C ASN A 318 -14.18 -22.81 -11.15
N ASN A 319 -13.91 -23.30 -12.36
CA ASN A 319 -14.64 -22.86 -13.56
C ASN A 319 -16.15 -23.14 -13.53
N SER A 320 -16.65 -24.02 -12.67
CA SER A 320 -18.04 -24.50 -12.70
C SER A 320 -18.77 -24.38 -11.35
N ILE A 321 -18.06 -24.44 -10.22
CA ILE A 321 -18.66 -24.46 -8.89
C ILE A 321 -18.01 -23.45 -7.95
N ILE A 322 -18.81 -22.96 -7.01
CA ILE A 322 -18.37 -22.18 -5.86
C ILE A 322 -18.28 -23.13 -4.67
N PHE A 323 -17.11 -23.15 -4.02
CA PHE A 323 -16.87 -23.93 -2.82
C PHE A 323 -17.32 -23.16 -1.59
N THR A 324 -17.95 -23.87 -0.66
CA THR A 324 -18.31 -23.37 0.67
C THR A 324 -17.91 -24.38 1.73
N SER A 325 -17.59 -23.89 2.92
CA SER A 325 -17.17 -24.72 4.06
C SER A 325 -17.93 -24.31 5.32
N LEU A 326 -18.30 -25.28 6.15
CA LEU A 326 -18.91 -25.02 7.45
C LEU A 326 -17.82 -24.75 8.49
N VAL A 327 -17.76 -23.53 9.00
CA VAL A 327 -16.80 -23.12 10.04
C VAL A 327 -17.51 -23.10 11.39
N GLN A 328 -16.91 -23.74 12.39
CA GLN A 328 -17.46 -23.82 13.74
C GLN A 328 -16.58 -23.04 14.72
N ASP A 329 -17.20 -22.07 15.40
CA ASP A 329 -16.57 -21.32 16.49
C ASP A 329 -17.31 -21.60 17.79
N SER A 330 -16.55 -21.82 18.87
CA SER A 330 -17.11 -21.97 20.22
C SER A 330 -16.78 -20.75 21.07
N SER A 331 -17.81 -20.08 21.59
CA SER A 331 -17.64 -18.95 22.52
C SER A 331 -17.53 -19.37 23.98
N CYS A 332 -17.59 -20.68 24.26
CA CYS A 332 -17.47 -21.21 25.61
C CYS A 332 -16.02 -21.07 26.06
N SER A 333 -15.76 -20.07 26.91
CA SER A 333 -14.56 -20.04 27.72
C SER A 333 -14.59 -21.28 28.59
N THR A 334 -13.68 -22.23 28.38
CA THR A 334 -13.33 -23.17 29.44
C THR A 334 -12.62 -22.32 30.50
N SER A 335 -13.40 -21.68 31.39
CA SER A 335 -12.90 -21.28 32.68
C SER A 335 -12.63 -22.55 33.47
N SER A 336 -11.51 -23.22 33.17
CA SER A 336 -10.85 -23.98 34.20
C SER A 336 -10.42 -22.96 35.25
N PRO A 337 -10.85 -23.05 36.51
CA PRO A 337 -10.18 -22.32 37.56
C PRO A 337 -8.78 -22.90 37.65
N SER A 338 -7.80 -22.23 37.02
CA SER A 338 -6.40 -22.49 37.27
C SER A 338 -6.14 -22.10 38.72
N ASN A 339 -6.17 -23.08 39.62
CA ASN A 339 -5.45 -23.00 40.88
C ASN A 339 -3.94 -23.07 40.57
N ASP A 340 -3.43 -22.07 39.85
CA ASP A 340 -2.00 -21.81 39.81
C ASP A 340 -1.71 -20.81 40.92
N VAL A 341 -1.37 -21.36 42.08
CA VAL A 341 -0.59 -20.65 43.09
C VAL A 341 0.78 -20.42 42.47
N SER A 342 0.91 -19.34 41.70
CA SER A 342 2.21 -18.81 41.34
C SER A 342 2.89 -18.36 42.62
N ARG A 343 3.88 -19.15 43.05
CA ARG A 343 4.87 -18.74 44.04
C ARG A 343 5.53 -17.46 43.56
N ILE A 344 5.09 -16.35 44.14
CA ILE A 344 5.80 -15.09 44.07
C ILE A 344 7.12 -15.26 44.83
N SER A 345 8.22 -15.43 44.09
CA SER A 345 9.57 -15.19 44.59
C SER A 345 9.79 -13.68 44.63
N LEU A 346 9.30 -13.04 45.69
CA LEU A 346 9.72 -11.68 46.03
C LEU A 346 11.08 -11.76 46.71
N ASN A 347 12.08 -11.23 46.02
CA ASN A 347 13.37 -10.89 46.58
C ASN A 347 13.14 -9.79 47.64
N TRP A 348 13.32 -10.13 48.91
CA TRP A 348 13.21 -9.19 50.02
C TRP A 348 14.56 -8.53 50.21
N ASP A 349 14.70 -7.28 49.81
CA ASP A 349 15.65 -6.40 50.45
C ASP A 349 15.17 -4.93 50.41
N PHE A 350 15.05 -4.38 51.62
CA PHE A 350 14.87 -2.99 52.01
C PHE A 350 13.49 -2.33 51.85
N LEU A 351 12.66 -2.58 52.85
CA LEU A 351 11.69 -1.61 53.40
C LEU A 351 12.29 -1.05 54.69
N SER A 352 12.57 0.26 54.77
CA SER A 352 12.59 1.02 56.03
C SER A 352 12.80 2.52 55.79
N ILE A 353 11.87 3.30 56.36
CA ILE A 353 11.92 4.73 56.70
C ILE A 353 11.33 5.68 55.64
N LEU A 354 10.03 5.93 55.83
CA LEU A 354 9.40 7.21 55.55
C LEU A 354 8.70 7.63 56.83
N PHE A 355 9.21 8.62 57.56
CA PHE A 355 8.43 9.53 58.41
C PHE A 355 9.30 10.67 58.96
N LEU A 356 8.71 11.87 58.95
CA LEU A 356 9.14 13.15 59.57
C LEU A 356 10.08 14.02 58.73
N PHE A 357 9.52 15.02 58.04
CA PHE A 357 9.55 16.42 58.51
C PHE A 357 8.92 17.32 57.43
N SER A 358 7.72 17.82 57.70
CA SER A 358 7.19 19.03 57.09
C SER A 358 6.86 19.96 58.26
N PHE A 359 7.60 21.06 58.41
CA PHE A 359 7.19 22.39 58.84
C PHE A 359 8.38 23.21 59.35
N HIS A 360 8.40 24.49 58.94
CA HIS A 360 9.30 25.60 59.28
C HIS A 360 10.57 25.70 58.41
N LEU A 361 10.91 26.83 57.77
CA LEU A 361 10.58 28.25 58.02
C LEU A 361 10.49 29.07 56.72
N PHE A 362 9.64 30.10 56.81
CA PHE A 362 9.73 31.45 56.23
C PHE A 362 10.86 31.80 55.23
N GLN A 363 10.37 32.42 54.15
CA GLN A 363 10.90 33.55 53.36
C GLN A 363 11.37 33.24 51.95
#